data_AF-N6URD9-F1
#
_entry.id   AF-N6URD9-F1
#
_cell.length_a   1.000
_cell.length_b   1.000
_cell.length_c   1.000
_cell.angle_alpha   90.00
_cell.angle_beta   90.00
_cell.angle_gamma   90.00
#
_symmetry.space_group_name_H-M   'P 1'
#
loop_
_entity.id
_entity.type
_entity.pdbx_description
1 polymer ?
#
loop_
_entity_poly.entity_id
_entity_poly.type
_entity_poly.pdbx_seq_one_letter_code
_entity_poly.pdbx_strand_id
1 'polypeptide(L)'
;MVNISQVEKGAKVSKGTLEVIKGSIQGNTMGVEVSEKGVLKIEGSSTIMVTNGTGLSVKGSGKATMMGGSIGGSGGTGTGVEVNTSEGEVTLNTVEVSRFKTGASVKSGKLTVTGGSTIAGGEMGVGVEVSEKGVLKIEGSSTIMVQRGGTGLKVTGGSANMVGGGITGNGGTGTGVNVGGGNVTLSGGVKISKFATGVEVSGNGAFKMTGGGEITGNGNGAGVECIGGWRCDVGGRGDDFKCTNGGEYDGKWEVDNEGGVGKRVYKVWGVCGGKCDEC
;
A
#
# COMPACT_ATOMS: atom_id res chain seq x y z
N MET A 1 21.83 -6.74 -26.73
CA MET A 1 20.45 -6.82 -26.22
C MET A 1 20.09 -8.28 -26.15
N VAL A 2 19.81 -8.83 -24.96
CA VAL A 2 19.37 -10.22 -24.81
C VAL A 2 17.85 -10.18 -24.71
N ASN A 3 17.15 -10.77 -25.68
CA ASN A 3 15.70 -10.88 -25.69
C ASN A 3 15.34 -12.33 -25.35
N ILE A 4 14.80 -12.54 -24.15
CA ILE A 4 14.31 -13.84 -23.70
C ILE A 4 12.79 -13.78 -23.78
N SER A 5 12.18 -14.57 -24.66
CA SER A 5 10.72 -14.62 -24.86
C SER A 5 10.21 -16.07 -24.81
N GLN A 6 8.93 -16.27 -24.48
CA GLN A 6 8.25 -17.57 -24.42
C GLN A 6 8.75 -18.55 -23.35
N VAL A 7 9.56 -18.08 -22.40
CA VAL A 7 9.96 -18.88 -21.24
C VAL A 7 8.93 -18.75 -20.12
N GLU A 8 8.78 -19.80 -19.32
CA GLU A 8 7.91 -19.75 -18.13
C GLU A 8 8.39 -18.67 -17.16
N LYS A 9 9.69 -18.72 -16.82
CA LYS A 9 10.37 -17.73 -15.96
C LYS A 9 11.39 -16.95 -16.76
N GLY A 10 11.33 -15.62 -16.73
CA GLY A 10 12.29 -14.76 -17.42
C GLY A 10 13.70 -14.84 -16.83
N ALA A 11 13.80 -14.79 -15.50
CA ALA A 11 15.04 -15.03 -14.77
C ALA A 11 14.79 -15.74 -13.43
N LYS A 12 15.76 -16.55 -12.99
CA LYS A 12 15.79 -17.15 -11.65
C LYS A 12 17.15 -16.91 -11.02
N VAL A 13 17.17 -16.32 -9.83
CA VAL A 13 18.38 -15.99 -9.06
C VAL A 13 18.27 -16.67 -7.70
N SER A 14 18.89 -17.84 -7.54
CA SER A 14 18.87 -18.58 -6.26
C SER A 14 20.14 -18.34 -5.45
N LYS A 15 21.30 -18.23 -6.11
CA LYS A 15 22.59 -17.94 -5.47
C LYS A 15 23.35 -16.97 -6.34
N GLY A 16 24.11 -16.07 -5.72
CA GLY A 16 24.88 -15.04 -6.44
C GLY A 16 24.06 -13.80 -6.77
N THR A 17 24.62 -12.96 -7.64
CA THR A 17 24.03 -11.66 -8.01
C THR A 17 23.73 -11.61 -9.50
N LEU A 18 22.53 -11.16 -9.86
CA LEU A 18 22.19 -10.74 -11.21
C LEU A 18 22.04 -9.22 -11.24
N GLU A 19 22.86 -8.56 -12.05
CA GLU A 19 22.76 -7.12 -12.31
C GLU A 19 22.23 -6.88 -13.73
N VAL A 20 21.18 -6.07 -13.85
CA VAL A 20 20.52 -5.76 -15.11
C VAL A 20 20.53 -4.25 -15.29
N ILE A 21 21.18 -3.77 -16.33
CA ILE A 21 21.31 -2.34 -16.61
C ILE A 21 20.68 -2.06 -17.97
N LYS A 22 19.60 -1.26 -18.00
CA LYS A 22 18.85 -0.93 -19.22
C LYS A 22 18.42 -2.17 -20.03
N GLY A 23 18.01 -3.23 -19.33
CA GLY A 23 17.65 -4.52 -19.90
C GLY A 23 16.14 -4.76 -19.91
N SER A 24 15.73 -5.81 -20.62
CA SER A 24 14.35 -6.31 -20.57
C SER A 24 14.35 -7.79 -20.19
N ILE A 25 13.48 -8.15 -19.25
CA ILE A 25 13.21 -9.53 -18.85
C ILE A 25 11.75 -9.82 -19.15
N GLN A 26 11.48 -10.92 -19.84
CA GLN A 26 10.12 -11.36 -20.11
C GLN A 26 9.93 -12.80 -19.65
N GLY A 27 8.78 -13.08 -19.04
CA GLY A 27 8.36 -14.44 -18.72
C GLY A 27 6.85 -14.59 -18.88
N ASN A 28 6.39 -15.81 -19.14
CA ASN A 28 4.96 -16.06 -19.30
C ASN A 28 4.25 -15.99 -17.95
N THR A 29 4.80 -16.66 -16.94
CA THR A 29 4.18 -16.76 -15.59
C THR A 29 4.99 -16.08 -14.51
N MET A 30 6.29 -15.93 -14.70
CA MET A 30 7.19 -15.28 -13.74
C MET A 30 8.18 -14.40 -14.48
N GLY A 31 8.27 -13.12 -14.12
CA GLY A 31 9.27 -12.23 -14.70
C GLY A 31 10.63 -12.57 -14.12
N VAL A 32 10.76 -12.37 -12.80
CA VAL A 32 11.97 -12.73 -12.04
C VAL A 32 11.60 -13.43 -10.74
N GLU A 33 12.23 -14.57 -10.48
CA GLU A 33 12.21 -15.24 -9.18
C GLU A 33 13.57 -15.06 -8.50
N VAL A 34 13.59 -14.44 -7.32
CA VAL A 34 14.77 -14.40 -6.45
C VAL A 34 14.49 -15.31 -5.26
N SER A 35 15.36 -16.30 -5.03
CA SER A 35 15.17 -17.29 -3.97
C SER A 35 16.45 -17.51 -3.17
N GLU A 36 16.37 -18.28 -2.08
CA GLU A 36 17.51 -18.63 -1.23
C GLU A 36 18.31 -17.38 -0.83
N LYS A 37 19.56 -17.20 -1.31
CA LYS A 37 20.40 -16.03 -1.02
C LYS A 37 20.70 -15.20 -2.28
N GLY A 38 19.86 -15.33 -3.30
CA GLY A 38 20.01 -14.60 -4.55
C GLY A 38 19.86 -13.10 -4.35
N VAL A 39 20.62 -12.34 -5.14
CA VAL A 39 20.54 -10.87 -5.17
C VAL A 39 20.23 -10.43 -6.59
N LEU A 40 19.14 -9.68 -6.75
CA LEU A 40 18.79 -9.02 -8.01
C LEU A 40 19.01 -7.51 -7.84
N LYS A 41 19.75 -6.91 -8.77
CA LYS A 41 19.85 -5.46 -8.91
C LYS A 41 19.46 -5.06 -10.32
N ILE A 42 18.51 -4.16 -10.43
CA ILE A 42 18.01 -3.65 -11.72
C ILE A 42 18.16 -2.14 -11.72
N GLU A 43 18.80 -1.62 -12.75
CA GLU A 43 19.14 -0.21 -12.88
C GLU A 43 18.66 0.36 -14.22
N GLY A 44 18.40 1.67 -14.22
CA GLY A 44 18.00 2.43 -15.40
C GLY A 44 16.58 2.11 -15.86
N SER A 45 16.29 2.38 -17.13
CA SER A 45 14.96 2.17 -17.73
C SER A 45 14.70 0.69 -18.08
N SER A 46 15.00 -0.22 -17.17
CA SER A 46 14.84 -1.65 -17.38
C SER A 46 13.37 -2.08 -17.23
N THR A 47 12.97 -3.15 -17.91
CA THR A 47 11.57 -3.63 -17.87
C THR A 47 11.49 -5.10 -17.48
N ILE A 48 10.56 -5.44 -16.59
CA ILE A 48 10.11 -6.82 -16.36
C ILE A 48 8.70 -6.94 -16.89
N MET A 49 8.46 -7.85 -17.84
CA MET A 49 7.14 -8.06 -18.44
C MET A 49 6.65 -9.48 -18.20
N VAL A 50 5.39 -9.62 -17.79
CA VAL A 50 4.72 -10.91 -17.68
C VAL A 50 3.36 -10.92 -18.34
N THR A 51 2.98 -12.10 -18.85
CA THR A 51 1.67 -12.26 -19.48
C THR A 51 0.61 -12.59 -18.42
N ASN A 52 0.83 -13.66 -17.65
CA ASN A 52 -0.11 -14.14 -16.64
C ASN A 52 0.64 -14.65 -15.41
N GLY A 53 0.75 -13.84 -14.35
CA GLY A 53 1.36 -14.32 -13.10
C GLY A 53 2.07 -13.22 -12.34
N THR A 54 3.30 -13.49 -11.90
CA THR A 54 4.04 -12.62 -11.00
C THR A 54 5.19 -11.90 -11.69
N GLY A 55 5.24 -10.57 -11.62
CA GLY A 55 6.34 -9.79 -12.19
C GLY A 55 7.67 -10.09 -11.49
N LEU A 56 7.74 -9.81 -10.19
CA LEU A 56 8.90 -10.06 -9.35
C LEU A 56 8.48 -10.81 -8.08
N SER A 57 9.02 -12.01 -7.86
CA SER A 57 8.75 -12.82 -6.66
C SER A 57 10.05 -13.03 -5.87
N VAL A 58 10.01 -12.72 -4.56
CA VAL A 58 11.11 -12.94 -3.62
C VAL A 58 10.74 -14.00 -2.59
N LYS A 59 11.60 -15.01 -2.47
CA LYS A 59 11.50 -16.19 -1.60
C LYS A 59 12.81 -16.41 -0.82
N GLY A 60 12.77 -17.17 0.28
CA GLY A 60 13.93 -17.37 1.15
C GLY A 60 14.49 -16.06 1.74
N SER A 61 15.81 -15.90 1.73
CA SER A 61 16.52 -14.65 2.05
C SER A 61 16.89 -13.83 0.81
N GLY A 62 16.16 -14.03 -0.30
CA GLY A 62 16.41 -13.32 -1.55
C GLY A 62 16.24 -11.81 -1.38
N LYS A 63 17.04 -11.04 -2.12
CA LYS A 63 16.95 -9.57 -2.12
C LYS A 63 16.82 -9.06 -3.53
N ALA A 64 15.87 -8.16 -3.77
CA ALA A 64 15.70 -7.49 -5.04
C ALA A 64 15.69 -5.97 -4.86
N THR A 65 16.51 -5.28 -5.65
CA THR A 65 16.51 -3.82 -5.73
C THR A 65 16.28 -3.43 -7.18
N MET A 66 15.32 -2.54 -7.43
CA MET A 66 15.06 -1.96 -8.74
C MET A 66 15.04 -0.44 -8.64
N MET A 67 15.96 0.21 -9.35
CA MET A 67 16.12 1.66 -9.41
C MET A 67 15.83 2.12 -10.84
N GLY A 68 14.62 2.65 -11.05
CA GLY A 68 14.09 3.01 -12.36
C GLY A 68 13.39 1.87 -13.08
N GLY A 69 12.66 2.21 -14.14
CA GLY A 69 12.06 1.24 -15.04
C GLY A 69 10.64 0.82 -14.64
N SER A 70 10.20 -0.33 -15.15
CA SER A 70 8.84 -0.81 -14.91
C SER A 70 8.71 -2.33 -14.78
N ILE A 71 7.66 -2.74 -14.05
CA ILE A 71 7.17 -4.10 -13.95
C ILE A 71 5.74 -4.11 -14.50
N GLY A 72 5.52 -4.76 -15.64
CA GLY A 72 4.25 -4.72 -16.37
C GLY A 72 3.62 -6.10 -16.53
N GLY A 73 2.33 -6.19 -16.23
CA GLY A 73 1.47 -7.30 -16.62
C GLY A 73 0.80 -7.08 -17.98
N SER A 74 0.02 -8.06 -18.47
CA SER A 74 -0.73 -7.93 -19.73
C SER A 74 -2.23 -8.13 -19.63
N GLY A 75 -2.83 -8.25 -18.44
CA GLY A 75 -4.22 -8.70 -18.35
C GLY A 75 -5.01 -8.37 -17.09
N GLY A 76 -4.50 -7.53 -16.16
CA GLY A 76 -5.23 -7.23 -14.92
C GLY A 76 -5.44 -8.45 -14.02
N THR A 77 -4.65 -9.51 -14.25
CA THR A 77 -4.52 -10.74 -13.45
C THR A 77 -3.17 -10.74 -12.75
N GLY A 78 -2.96 -11.65 -11.80
CA GLY A 78 -1.66 -11.85 -11.15
C GLY A 78 -1.20 -10.69 -10.25
N THR A 79 0.08 -10.72 -9.92
CA THR A 79 0.70 -9.85 -8.92
C THR A 79 1.95 -9.17 -9.46
N GLY A 80 2.09 -7.86 -9.32
CA GLY A 80 3.29 -7.17 -9.80
C GLY A 80 4.53 -7.55 -9.01
N VAL A 81 4.47 -7.37 -7.69
CA VAL A 81 5.57 -7.69 -6.76
C VAL A 81 5.06 -8.57 -5.64
N GLU A 82 5.78 -9.65 -5.34
CA GLU A 82 5.40 -10.61 -4.32
C GLU A 82 6.56 -10.89 -3.36
N VAL A 83 6.30 -10.73 -2.06
CA VAL A 83 7.23 -11.10 -0.97
C VAL A 83 6.51 -12.03 0.00
N ASN A 84 6.90 -13.30 -0.01
CA ASN A 84 6.19 -14.39 0.69
C ASN A 84 7.04 -15.07 1.76
N THR A 85 8.05 -14.39 2.30
CA THR A 85 9.03 -15.00 3.20
C THR A 85 9.64 -13.97 4.15
N SER A 86 9.93 -14.35 5.39
CA SER A 86 10.28 -13.39 6.45
C SER A 86 11.59 -12.64 6.23
N GLU A 87 12.54 -13.23 5.51
CA GLU A 87 13.86 -12.65 5.24
C GLU A 87 13.96 -11.98 3.86
N GLY A 88 12.89 -12.07 3.07
CA GLY A 88 12.83 -11.53 1.71
C GLY A 88 12.69 -10.02 1.73
N GLU A 89 13.49 -9.34 0.91
CA GLU A 89 13.46 -7.88 0.82
C GLU A 89 13.36 -7.42 -0.63
N VAL A 90 12.41 -6.52 -0.90
CA VAL A 90 12.28 -5.80 -2.17
C VAL A 90 12.38 -4.30 -1.92
N THR A 91 13.20 -3.63 -2.71
CA THR A 91 13.29 -2.16 -2.75
C THR A 91 13.01 -1.66 -4.15
N LEU A 92 12.02 -0.77 -4.27
CA LEU A 92 11.66 -0.07 -5.51
C LEU A 92 11.93 1.42 -5.35
N ASN A 93 12.66 1.98 -6.30
CA ASN A 93 12.92 3.41 -6.37
C ASN A 93 12.64 3.91 -7.80
N THR A 94 11.73 4.86 -7.95
CA THR A 94 11.35 5.41 -9.28
C THR A 94 10.83 4.30 -10.24
N VAL A 95 10.06 3.35 -9.73
CA VAL A 95 9.54 2.20 -10.50
C VAL A 95 8.04 2.32 -10.72
N GLU A 96 7.58 1.96 -11.91
CA GLU A 96 6.16 1.75 -12.20
C GLU A 96 5.81 0.26 -12.15
N VAL A 97 4.82 -0.12 -11.35
CA VAL A 97 4.21 -1.45 -11.34
C VAL A 97 2.77 -1.32 -11.81
N SER A 98 2.42 -1.93 -12.94
CA SER A 98 1.10 -1.74 -13.54
C SER A 98 0.57 -2.97 -14.30
N ARG A 99 -0.74 -2.96 -14.58
CA ARG A 99 -1.48 -3.99 -15.32
C ARG A 99 -1.60 -5.36 -14.62
N PHE A 100 -1.59 -5.35 -13.29
CA PHE A 100 -1.83 -6.52 -12.45
C PHE A 100 -3.18 -6.45 -11.73
N LYS A 101 -3.71 -7.58 -11.27
CA LYS A 101 -4.86 -7.58 -10.33
C LYS A 101 -4.42 -6.96 -9.01
N THR A 102 -3.28 -7.42 -8.51
CA THR A 102 -2.64 -6.94 -7.29
C THR A 102 -1.32 -6.27 -7.65
N GLY A 103 -1.16 -4.98 -7.36
CA GLY A 103 0.10 -4.28 -7.66
C GLY A 103 1.27 -4.88 -6.87
N ALA A 104 1.12 -5.00 -5.55
CA ALA A 104 2.07 -5.72 -4.71
C ALA A 104 1.39 -6.53 -3.59
N SER A 105 1.95 -7.69 -3.25
CA SER A 105 1.52 -8.56 -2.15
C SER A 105 2.72 -8.85 -1.23
N VAL A 106 2.61 -8.42 0.02
CA VAL A 106 3.64 -8.59 1.06
C VAL A 106 3.05 -9.44 2.18
N LYS A 107 3.17 -10.77 2.05
CA LYS A 107 2.70 -11.71 3.08
C LYS A 107 3.71 -11.84 4.21
N SER A 108 4.99 -11.86 3.88
CA SER A 108 6.07 -11.94 4.85
C SER A 108 7.30 -11.27 4.26
N GLY A 109 8.18 -10.73 5.12
CA GLY A 109 9.34 -9.95 4.69
C GLY A 109 9.01 -8.49 4.47
N LYS A 110 9.76 -7.81 3.59
CA LYS A 110 9.73 -6.36 3.48
C LYS A 110 9.65 -5.87 2.02
N LEU A 111 8.75 -4.93 1.78
CA LEU A 111 8.71 -4.12 0.57
C LEU A 111 8.94 -2.65 0.93
N THR A 112 9.95 -2.02 0.33
CA THR A 112 10.23 -0.59 0.45
C THR A 112 10.02 0.09 -0.90
N VAL A 113 9.22 1.16 -0.93
CA VAL A 113 8.86 1.89 -2.16
C VAL A 113 9.18 3.37 -1.98
N THR A 114 9.99 3.92 -2.88
CA THR A 114 10.54 5.28 -2.78
C THR A 114 10.64 5.94 -4.16
N GLY A 115 11.13 7.19 -4.22
CA GLY A 115 11.50 7.85 -5.48
C GLY A 115 10.33 8.18 -6.39
N GLY A 116 9.12 8.36 -5.85
CA GLY A 116 7.94 8.63 -6.68
C GLY A 116 7.44 7.42 -7.46
N SER A 117 7.76 6.21 -6.99
CA SER A 117 7.27 4.98 -7.60
C SER A 117 5.74 4.90 -7.59
N THR A 118 5.17 4.19 -8.54
CA THR A 118 3.72 3.95 -8.64
C THR A 118 3.44 2.47 -8.58
N ILE A 119 2.55 2.04 -7.68
CA ILE A 119 2.08 0.66 -7.59
C ILE A 119 0.59 0.62 -7.90
N ALA A 120 0.22 0.00 -9.03
CA ALA A 120 -1.14 -0.01 -9.54
C ALA A 120 -1.78 -1.41 -9.52
N GLY A 121 -2.93 -1.50 -8.86
CA GLY A 121 -3.86 -2.63 -8.96
C GLY A 121 -4.95 -2.40 -10.02
N GLY A 122 -5.49 -3.49 -10.55
CA GLY A 122 -6.50 -3.48 -11.59
C GLY A 122 -7.92 -3.23 -11.07
N GLU A 123 -8.91 -3.41 -11.96
CA GLU A 123 -10.33 -3.27 -11.62
C GLU A 123 -10.73 -4.31 -10.56
N MET A 124 -11.47 -3.88 -9.53
CA MET A 124 -11.80 -4.69 -8.35
C MET A 124 -10.56 -5.35 -7.69
N GLY A 125 -9.38 -4.78 -7.92
CA GLY A 125 -8.09 -5.30 -7.51
C GLY A 125 -7.57 -4.63 -6.26
N VAL A 126 -6.30 -4.89 -5.93
CA VAL A 126 -5.63 -4.30 -4.77
C VAL A 126 -4.37 -3.60 -5.24
N GLY A 127 -4.14 -2.35 -4.81
CA GLY A 127 -2.90 -1.66 -5.09
C GLY A 127 -1.74 -2.34 -4.36
N VAL A 128 -1.83 -2.37 -3.02
CA VAL A 128 -0.90 -3.12 -2.17
C VAL A 128 -1.66 -3.91 -1.09
N GLU A 129 -1.37 -5.20 -0.99
CA GLU A 129 -1.86 -6.08 0.08
C GLU A 129 -0.72 -6.42 1.06
N VAL A 130 -0.98 -6.23 2.35
CA VAL A 130 -0.09 -6.64 3.43
C VAL A 130 -0.84 -7.60 4.34
N SER A 131 -0.27 -8.77 4.58
CA SER A 131 -0.88 -9.80 5.42
C SER A 131 0.16 -10.45 6.33
N GLU A 132 -0.30 -11.34 7.22
CA GLU A 132 0.53 -12.11 8.16
C GLU A 132 1.58 -11.26 8.91
N LYS A 133 2.86 -11.31 8.50
CA LYS A 133 4.00 -10.58 9.10
C LYS A 133 4.69 -9.64 8.10
N GLY A 134 4.04 -9.34 6.98
CA GLY A 134 4.56 -8.44 5.96
C GLY A 134 4.82 -7.03 6.49
N VAL A 135 5.86 -6.40 5.96
CA VAL A 135 6.22 -5.01 6.27
C VAL A 135 6.26 -4.22 4.98
N LEU A 136 5.37 -3.23 4.87
CA LEU A 136 5.36 -2.26 3.79
C LEU A 136 5.89 -0.91 4.31
N LYS A 137 6.86 -0.35 3.59
CA LYS A 137 7.35 1.01 3.80
C LYS A 137 7.25 1.80 2.50
N ILE A 138 6.50 2.90 2.51
CA ILE A 138 6.38 3.80 1.37
C ILE A 138 6.83 5.19 1.80
N GLU A 139 7.71 5.82 1.01
CA GLU A 139 8.23 7.16 1.31
C GLU A 139 8.24 8.07 0.08
N GLY A 140 8.24 9.37 0.34
CA GLY A 140 8.34 10.42 -0.67
C GLY A 140 7.02 10.65 -1.40
N SER A 141 7.10 10.94 -2.71
CA SER A 141 5.92 11.19 -3.55
C SER A 141 5.31 9.93 -4.17
N SER A 142 5.65 8.74 -3.64
CA SER A 142 5.20 7.47 -4.21
C SER A 142 3.69 7.29 -4.08
N THR A 143 3.08 6.61 -5.06
CA THR A 143 1.62 6.46 -5.10
C THR A 143 1.17 5.01 -5.21
N ILE A 144 0.05 4.72 -4.55
CA ILE A 144 -0.73 3.52 -4.79
C ILE A 144 -1.96 3.90 -5.60
N MET A 145 -2.22 3.16 -6.68
CA MET A 145 -3.38 3.39 -7.54
C MET A 145 -4.22 2.12 -7.69
N VAL A 146 -5.52 2.29 -7.83
CA VAL A 146 -6.41 1.22 -8.27
C VAL A 146 -7.44 1.72 -9.26
N GLN A 147 -7.90 0.81 -10.11
CA GLN A 147 -9.04 1.05 -10.98
C GLN A 147 -10.36 0.88 -10.19
N ARG A 148 -11.49 0.94 -10.91
CA ARG A 148 -12.84 0.97 -10.34
C ARG A 148 -13.08 -0.17 -9.35
N GLY A 149 -13.66 0.18 -8.20
CA GLY A 149 -14.05 -0.75 -7.13
C GLY A 149 -12.90 -1.48 -6.44
N GLY A 150 -11.65 -1.09 -6.71
CA GLY A 150 -10.48 -1.68 -6.06
C GLY A 150 -10.24 -1.14 -4.64
N THR A 151 -9.30 -1.78 -3.94
CA THR A 151 -8.78 -1.32 -2.66
C THR A 151 -7.37 -0.79 -2.83
N GLY A 152 -7.11 0.46 -2.43
CA GLY A 152 -5.76 1.04 -2.54
C GLY A 152 -4.75 0.25 -1.71
N LEU A 153 -4.84 0.37 -0.38
CA LEU A 153 -4.02 -0.36 0.57
C LEU A 153 -4.91 -1.28 1.41
N LYS A 154 -4.63 -2.58 1.38
CA LYS A 154 -5.33 -3.59 2.18
C LYS A 154 -4.37 -4.20 3.20
N VAL A 155 -4.72 -4.14 4.47
CA VAL A 155 -3.90 -4.70 5.57
C VAL A 155 -4.75 -5.63 6.41
N THR A 156 -4.43 -6.92 6.37
CA THR A 156 -5.08 -7.98 7.15
C THR A 156 -4.15 -8.58 8.21
N GLY A 157 -2.88 -8.17 8.21
CA GLY A 157 -1.83 -8.53 9.15
C GLY A 157 -0.58 -7.68 8.90
N GLY A 158 0.47 -7.89 9.69
CA GLY A 158 1.73 -7.17 9.51
C GLY A 158 1.64 -5.67 9.79
N SER A 159 2.45 -4.88 9.07
CA SER A 159 2.52 -3.43 9.23
C SER A 159 2.72 -2.70 7.90
N ALA A 160 2.01 -1.58 7.73
CA ALA A 160 2.19 -0.67 6.61
C ALA A 160 2.45 0.75 7.12
N ASN A 161 3.57 1.32 6.71
CA ASN A 161 3.93 2.71 7.02
C ASN A 161 4.11 3.50 5.72
N MET A 162 3.40 4.61 5.58
CA MET A 162 3.49 5.53 4.46
C MET A 162 3.81 6.93 4.95
N VAL A 163 4.88 7.52 4.42
CA VAL A 163 5.31 8.89 4.72
C VAL A 163 5.33 9.71 3.43
N GLY A 164 4.32 10.57 3.26
CA GLY A 164 4.06 11.34 2.05
C GLY A 164 3.37 10.52 0.94
N GLY A 165 3.17 11.16 -0.21
CA GLY A 165 2.60 10.50 -1.39
C GLY A 165 1.08 10.38 -1.33
N GLY A 166 0.53 9.33 -1.93
CA GLY A 166 -0.93 9.17 -1.94
C GLY A 166 -1.46 7.82 -2.38
N ILE A 167 -2.74 7.62 -2.11
CA ILE A 167 -3.54 6.45 -2.45
C ILE A 167 -4.73 6.96 -3.24
N THR A 168 -4.85 6.56 -4.50
CA THR A 168 -5.85 7.14 -5.42
C THR A 168 -6.66 6.06 -6.12
N GLY A 169 -7.98 6.16 -5.99
CA GLY A 169 -8.93 5.30 -6.68
C GLY A 169 -9.30 5.87 -8.05
N ASN A 170 -10.18 5.14 -8.75
CA ASN A 170 -10.77 5.61 -9.98
C ASN A 170 -12.27 5.34 -9.97
N GLY A 171 -13.08 6.39 -9.92
CA GLY A 171 -14.54 6.30 -10.10
C GLY A 171 -15.39 6.34 -8.84
N GLY A 172 -14.86 6.79 -7.69
CA GLY A 172 -15.68 7.04 -6.49
C GLY A 172 -16.30 5.77 -5.89
N THR A 173 -15.72 4.61 -6.18
CA THR A 173 -16.09 3.29 -5.65
C THR A 173 -14.90 2.65 -4.96
N GLY A 174 -15.13 1.59 -4.18
CA GLY A 174 -14.09 0.89 -3.45
C GLY A 174 -13.56 1.64 -2.23
N THR A 175 -12.44 1.17 -1.70
CA THR A 175 -11.89 1.61 -0.41
C THR A 175 -10.44 2.08 -0.56
N GLY A 176 -10.10 3.24 -0.03
CA GLY A 176 -8.73 3.75 -0.07
C GLY A 176 -7.79 2.90 0.76
N VAL A 177 -8.07 2.80 2.06
CA VAL A 177 -7.33 1.98 3.01
C VAL A 177 -8.30 1.07 3.75
N ASN A 178 -8.14 -0.24 3.62
CA ASN A 178 -8.87 -1.23 4.38
C ASN A 178 -7.91 -1.88 5.39
N VAL A 179 -8.24 -1.77 6.68
CA VAL A 179 -7.47 -2.34 7.78
C VAL A 179 -8.35 -3.37 8.48
N GLY A 180 -8.30 -4.62 8.03
CA GLY A 180 -8.97 -5.76 8.68
C GLY A 180 -8.14 -6.41 9.80
N GLY A 181 -6.86 -6.03 9.89
CA GLY A 181 -5.89 -6.52 10.87
C GLY A 181 -4.57 -5.76 10.77
N GLY A 182 -3.60 -6.08 11.62
CA GLY A 182 -2.28 -5.44 11.58
C GLY A 182 -2.31 -3.94 11.91
N ASN A 183 -1.27 -3.23 11.49
CA ASN A 183 -1.10 -1.79 11.81
C ASN A 183 -0.85 -0.97 10.55
N VAL A 184 -1.57 0.14 10.40
CA VAL A 184 -1.34 1.15 9.37
C VAL A 184 -0.99 2.47 9.99
N THR A 185 0.12 3.07 9.55
CA THR A 185 0.50 4.44 9.90
C THR A 185 0.70 5.26 8.62
N LEU A 186 -0.07 6.32 8.48
CA LEU A 186 0.08 7.31 7.42
C LEU A 186 0.58 8.62 8.01
N SER A 187 1.59 9.24 7.40
CA SER A 187 2.09 10.52 7.87
C SER A 187 2.72 11.39 6.79
N GLY A 188 3.04 12.65 7.11
CA GLY A 188 3.80 13.51 6.20
C GLY A 188 3.02 13.96 4.96
N GLY A 189 1.71 14.21 5.09
CA GLY A 189 0.89 14.77 4.01
C GLY A 189 0.27 13.75 3.05
N VAL A 190 0.09 12.48 3.47
CA VAL A 190 -0.54 11.44 2.64
C VAL A 190 -1.94 11.88 2.20
N LYS A 191 -2.22 11.69 0.91
CA LYS A 191 -3.55 11.95 0.32
C LYS A 191 -4.26 10.66 -0.06
N ILE A 192 -5.49 10.48 0.40
CA ILE A 192 -6.40 9.41 -0.01
C ILE A 192 -7.52 10.06 -0.81
N SER A 193 -7.73 9.66 -2.07
CA SER A 193 -8.73 10.32 -2.92
C SER A 193 -9.44 9.38 -3.89
N LYS A 194 -10.63 9.80 -4.35
CA LYS A 194 -11.42 9.15 -5.41
C LYS A 194 -11.97 7.76 -5.07
N PHE A 195 -12.21 7.49 -3.79
CA PHE A 195 -12.88 6.29 -3.30
C PHE A 195 -14.32 6.56 -2.86
N ALA A 196 -15.10 5.49 -2.67
CA ALA A 196 -16.35 5.59 -1.92
C ALA A 196 -16.03 5.73 -0.42
N THR A 197 -15.25 4.78 0.11
CA THR A 197 -14.76 4.83 1.49
C THR A 197 -13.29 5.19 1.51
N GLY A 198 -12.91 6.25 2.24
CA GLY A 198 -11.52 6.66 2.34
C GLY A 198 -10.69 5.66 3.15
N VAL A 199 -11.08 5.45 4.41
CA VAL A 199 -10.46 4.50 5.33
C VAL A 199 -11.54 3.66 6.00
N GLU A 200 -11.35 2.34 6.02
CA GLU A 200 -12.20 1.39 6.72
C GLU A 200 -11.33 0.57 7.67
N VAL A 201 -11.71 0.53 8.95
CA VAL A 201 -11.03 -0.25 9.99
C VAL A 201 -12.00 -1.25 10.59
N SER A 202 -11.63 -2.52 10.54
CA SER A 202 -12.42 -3.66 11.02
C SER A 202 -11.48 -4.71 11.60
N GLY A 203 -12.05 -5.71 12.30
CA GLY A 203 -11.26 -6.76 12.97
C GLY A 203 -10.17 -6.18 13.88
N ASN A 204 -9.12 -6.94 14.18
CA ASN A 204 -8.05 -6.48 15.10
C ASN A 204 -7.09 -5.43 14.48
N GLY A 205 -7.58 -4.62 13.52
CA GLY A 205 -6.82 -3.60 12.82
C GLY A 205 -6.59 -2.35 13.67
N ALA A 206 -5.43 -1.71 13.47
CA ALA A 206 -5.12 -0.40 14.02
C ALA A 206 -4.74 0.57 12.89
N PHE A 207 -5.39 1.72 12.86
CA PHE A 207 -5.10 2.79 11.91
C PHE A 207 -4.66 4.05 12.63
N LYS A 208 -3.57 4.65 12.14
CA LYS A 208 -3.06 5.92 12.63
C LYS A 208 -2.72 6.84 11.46
N MET A 209 -3.19 8.07 11.52
CA MET A 209 -2.84 9.12 10.56
C MET A 209 -2.35 10.37 11.29
N THR A 210 -1.16 10.86 10.95
CA THR A 210 -0.52 11.99 11.66
C THR A 210 0.23 12.93 10.72
N GLY A 211 0.57 14.15 11.15
CA GLY A 211 1.49 15.01 10.39
C GLY A 211 0.89 15.66 9.14
N GLY A 212 -0.43 15.91 9.16
CA GLY A 212 -1.17 16.48 8.03
C GLY A 212 -1.40 15.47 6.92
N GLY A 213 -2.53 15.60 6.22
CA GLY A 213 -2.94 14.69 5.15
C GLY A 213 -4.43 14.86 4.87
N GLU A 214 -4.88 14.28 3.77
CA GLU A 214 -6.20 14.59 3.21
C GLU A 214 -6.91 13.29 2.83
N ILE A 215 -8.19 13.16 3.22
CA ILE A 215 -9.06 12.05 2.81
C ILE A 215 -10.26 12.64 2.08
N THR A 216 -10.37 12.38 0.79
CA THR A 216 -11.47 12.89 -0.05
C THR A 216 -12.21 11.74 -0.74
N GLY A 217 -13.51 11.64 -0.47
CA GLY A 217 -14.41 10.73 -1.15
C GLY A 217 -15.04 11.38 -2.37
N ASN A 218 -15.27 10.59 -3.43
CA ASN A 218 -16.08 11.00 -4.59
C ASN A 218 -17.35 10.16 -4.73
N GLY A 219 -17.64 9.29 -3.75
CA GLY A 219 -18.82 8.44 -3.72
C GLY A 219 -19.71 8.72 -2.51
N ASN A 220 -20.73 7.88 -2.33
CA ASN A 220 -21.68 7.97 -1.21
C ASN A 220 -21.19 7.26 0.07
N GLY A 221 -19.90 6.91 0.14
CA GLY A 221 -19.31 6.21 1.28
C GLY A 221 -18.75 7.16 2.33
N ALA A 222 -18.07 6.60 3.34
CA ALA A 222 -17.54 7.34 4.46
C ALA A 222 -16.12 7.86 4.20
N GLY A 223 -15.75 9.00 4.82
CA GLY A 223 -14.34 9.42 4.87
C GLY A 223 -13.49 8.42 5.66
N VAL A 224 -13.88 8.19 6.92
CA VAL A 224 -13.29 7.18 7.81
C VAL A 224 -14.42 6.41 8.50
N GLU A 225 -14.34 5.07 8.49
CA GLU A 225 -15.31 4.17 9.09
C GLU A 225 -14.62 3.13 9.97
N CYS A 226 -15.07 2.97 11.22
CA CYS A 226 -14.49 2.04 12.19
C CYS A 226 -15.59 1.10 12.72
N ILE A 227 -15.49 -0.19 12.41
CA ILE A 227 -16.57 -1.17 12.62
C ILE A 227 -16.19 -2.14 13.74
N GLY A 228 -16.86 -2.06 14.89
CA GLY A 228 -16.70 -3.05 15.99
C GLY A 228 -15.75 -2.65 17.12
N GLY A 229 -15.63 -1.35 17.43
CA GLY A 229 -14.90 -0.85 18.61
C GLY A 229 -13.38 -0.71 18.44
N TRP A 230 -12.87 -0.73 17.21
CA TRP A 230 -11.42 -0.68 16.91
C TRP A 230 -10.84 0.73 16.88
N ARG A 231 -9.52 0.81 17.07
CA ARG A 231 -8.81 2.08 17.26
C ARG A 231 -8.47 2.76 15.93
N CYS A 232 -9.05 3.94 15.75
CA CYS A 232 -8.73 4.89 14.70
C CYS A 232 -8.16 6.16 15.35
N ASP A 233 -6.88 6.43 15.18
CA ASP A 233 -6.24 7.68 15.63
C ASP A 233 -5.96 8.59 14.43
N VAL A 234 -6.69 9.69 14.34
CA VAL A 234 -6.57 10.65 13.23
C VAL A 234 -6.21 12.02 13.81
N GLY A 235 -4.94 12.40 13.72
CA GLY A 235 -4.41 13.64 14.29
C GLY A 235 -3.81 14.59 13.25
N GLY A 236 -4.34 15.81 13.16
CA GLY A 236 -3.79 16.91 12.35
C GLY A 236 -3.43 18.14 13.21
N ARG A 237 -2.32 18.83 12.87
CA ARG A 237 -2.03 20.19 13.38
C ARG A 237 -2.62 21.19 12.38
N GLY A 238 -3.52 22.07 12.85
CA GLY A 238 -4.03 23.20 12.06
C GLY A 238 -5.04 22.79 10.98
N ASP A 239 -6.28 23.22 11.18
CA ASP A 239 -7.28 23.66 10.19
C ASP A 239 -7.73 22.78 9.00
N ASP A 240 -7.22 21.56 8.78
CA ASP A 240 -7.47 20.85 7.49
C ASP A 240 -8.13 19.46 7.56
N PHE A 241 -8.84 19.09 8.63
CA PHE A 241 -9.68 17.87 8.60
C PHE A 241 -11.11 18.18 8.14
N LYS A 242 -11.35 18.09 6.82
CA LYS A 242 -12.67 18.24 6.20
C LYS A 242 -13.28 16.87 5.90
N CYS A 243 -14.09 16.33 6.82
CA CYS A 243 -15.06 15.28 6.47
C CYS A 243 -16.26 15.93 5.80
N THR A 244 -16.36 15.88 4.47
CA THR A 244 -17.55 16.35 3.74
C THR A 244 -18.34 15.16 3.20
N ASN A 245 -19.24 14.58 4.03
CA ASN A 245 -20.64 14.32 3.69
C ASN A 245 -21.39 13.55 4.81
N GLY A 246 -22.44 14.20 5.34
CA GLY A 246 -23.75 13.63 5.66
C GLY A 246 -23.87 12.46 6.64
N GLY A 247 -23.85 12.75 7.93
CA GLY A 247 -24.39 11.89 8.99
C GLY A 247 -24.26 12.58 10.35
N GLU A 248 -25.33 12.61 11.15
CA GLU A 248 -25.26 13.06 12.55
C GLU A 248 -24.36 12.10 13.34
N TYR A 249 -23.33 12.63 13.99
CA TYR A 249 -22.45 11.87 14.86
C TYR A 249 -22.60 12.39 16.29
N ASP A 250 -23.02 11.50 17.20
CA ASP A 250 -23.03 11.75 18.64
C ASP A 250 -21.68 11.35 19.24
N GLY A 251 -20.67 12.20 19.00
CA GLY A 251 -19.36 12.13 19.62
C GLY A 251 -19.08 13.43 20.34
N LYS A 252 -18.92 13.40 21.66
CA LYS A 252 -18.58 14.59 22.45
C LYS A 252 -17.21 15.13 22.05
N TRP A 253 -17.18 16.40 21.69
CA TRP A 253 -15.98 17.22 21.53
C TRP A 253 -15.60 17.78 22.90
N GLU A 254 -14.56 17.26 23.55
CA GLU A 254 -14.01 17.91 24.74
C GLU A 254 -12.63 18.51 24.43
N VAL A 255 -12.52 19.81 24.73
CA VAL A 255 -11.34 20.64 24.52
C VAL A 255 -10.58 20.68 25.84
N ASP A 256 -9.51 19.88 25.97
CA ASP A 256 -8.61 20.01 27.11
C ASP A 256 -7.57 21.11 26.84
N ASN A 257 -7.76 22.23 27.54
CA ASN A 257 -6.87 23.37 27.51
C ASN A 257 -5.76 23.22 28.55
N GLU A 258 -4.79 22.35 28.30
CA GLU A 258 -3.58 22.27 29.12
C GLU A 258 -2.43 23.04 28.48
N GLY A 259 -2.26 24.29 28.92
CA GLY A 259 -0.94 24.94 28.96
C GLY A 259 -0.71 26.11 28.00
N GLY A 260 -1.18 27.29 28.41
CA GLY A 260 -0.50 28.56 28.11
C GLY A 260 -0.66 29.13 26.69
N VAL A 261 -0.63 30.47 26.62
CA VAL A 261 -1.00 31.30 25.47
C VAL A 261 -0.38 30.82 24.16
N GLY A 262 -1.23 30.42 23.19
CA GLY A 262 -0.85 30.28 21.77
C GLY A 262 -0.68 28.87 21.21
N LYS A 263 -0.95 27.79 21.96
CA LYS A 263 -0.89 26.41 21.43
C LYS A 263 -2.13 25.61 21.83
N ARG A 264 -2.98 25.28 20.84
CA ARG A 264 -4.06 24.30 21.01
C ARG A 264 -3.56 22.97 20.44
N VAL A 265 -3.44 21.96 21.29
CA VAL A 265 -3.17 20.58 20.89
C VAL A 265 -4.52 19.88 20.79
N TYR A 266 -4.89 19.45 19.59
CA TYR A 266 -6.09 18.67 19.36
C TYR A 266 -5.74 17.18 19.53
N LYS A 267 -6.36 16.52 20.50
CA LYS A 267 -6.40 15.05 20.58
C LYS A 267 -7.78 14.61 20.11
N VAL A 268 -7.83 13.77 19.08
CA VAL A 268 -9.06 13.09 18.68
C VAL A 268 -9.13 11.80 19.47
N TRP A 269 -10.06 11.74 20.44
CA TRP A 269 -10.46 10.49 21.06
C TRP A 269 -11.79 10.07 20.41
N GLY A 270 -11.72 9.13 19.48
CA GLY A 270 -12.92 8.42 19.02
C GLY A 270 -13.18 7.24 19.94
N VAL A 271 -14.18 7.34 20.82
CA VAL A 271 -14.85 6.17 21.42
C VAL A 271 -16.16 6.00 20.65
N CYS A 272 -16.31 4.90 19.90
CA CYS A 272 -17.61 4.47 19.41
C CYS A 272 -18.24 3.52 20.43
N GLY A 273 -19.25 4.00 21.16
CA GLY A 273 -20.26 3.13 21.81
C GLY A 273 -21.25 2.60 20.78
N GLY A 274 -22.02 1.52 20.97
CA GLY A 274 -22.14 0.53 22.05
C GLY A 274 -22.43 -0.84 21.40
N LYS A 275 -22.48 -1.99 22.08
CA LYS A 275 -23.00 -2.28 23.42
C LYS A 275 -21.95 -3.01 24.28
N CYS A 276 -21.76 -2.52 25.51
CA CYS A 276 -21.36 -3.39 26.62
C CYS A 276 -22.66 -3.71 27.36
N ASP A 277 -23.25 -4.85 27.02
CA ASP A 277 -24.31 -5.42 27.85
C ASP A 277 -23.64 -6.22 28.98
N GLU A 278 -24.07 -5.91 30.22
CA GLU A 278 -24.09 -6.72 31.44
C GLU A 278 -22.97 -6.57 32.52
N CYS A 279 -23.44 -6.00 33.65
CA CYS A 279 -23.02 -6.09 35.07
C CYS A 279 -21.65 -5.56 35.52
#